data_AF-A0A2E3BZX4-F1
#
_entry.id   AF-A0A2E3BZX4-F1
#
_cell.length_a   1.000
_cell.length_b   1.000
_cell.length_c   1.000
_cell.angle_alpha   90.00
_cell.angle_beta   90.00
_cell.angle_gamma   90.00
#
_symmetry.space_group_name_H-M   'P 1'
#
loop_
_entity.id
_entity.type
_entity.pdbx_description
1 polymer ?
#
loop_
_entity_poly.entity_id
_entity_poly.type
_entity_poly.pdbx_seq_one_letter_code
_entity_poly.pdbx_strand_id
1 'polypeptide(L)'
;MSTTNLCLKNSREKYIKELLSINKLKFKNIGSIYSYINYGKPEPTKVILNEYEKLEKINKRRILLAKELKKINVEYDETSKNVHNYLNDIGTKSLEDVVRSVEIDYFFKTHTNYNNLLNDYEDSIARELALKNYSSKKIIPKNISKNINNKLRIEFD
;
A
#
# COMPACT_ATOMS: atom_id res chain seq x y z
N MET A 1 9.22 26.12 -30.82
CA MET A 1 10.45 25.52 -30.27
C MET A 1 11.40 25.26 -31.42
N SER A 2 12.66 25.70 -31.35
CA SER A 2 13.65 25.45 -32.41
C SER A 2 13.99 23.96 -32.52
N THR A 3 14.14 23.45 -33.74
CA THR A 3 14.55 22.07 -34.07
C THR A 3 15.80 21.62 -33.30
N THR A 4 16.72 22.54 -33.02
CA THR A 4 17.94 22.32 -32.24
C THR A 4 17.67 21.88 -30.80
N ASN A 5 16.68 22.48 -30.13
CA ASN A 5 16.34 22.15 -28.74
C ASN A 5 15.71 20.76 -28.61
N LEU A 6 14.92 20.36 -29.61
CA LEU A 6 14.31 19.03 -29.64
C LEU A 6 15.38 17.95 -29.85
N CYS A 7 16.32 18.16 -30.78
CA CYS A 7 17.46 17.27 -30.99
C CYS A 7 18.29 17.06 -29.72
N LEU A 8 18.55 18.14 -28.98
CA LEU A 8 19.34 18.09 -27.75
C LEU A 8 18.65 17.27 -26.64
N LYS A 9 17.34 17.44 -26.46
CA LYS A 9 16.56 16.66 -25.48
C LYS A 9 16.57 15.17 -25.81
N ASN A 10 16.37 14.82 -27.08
CA ASN A 10 16.39 13.43 -27.54
C ASN A 10 17.75 12.77 -27.32
N SER A 11 18.85 13.49 -27.58
CA SER A 11 20.20 13.01 -27.32
C SER A 11 20.44 12.75 -25.82
N ARG A 12 20.02 13.68 -24.95
CA ARG A 12 20.12 13.52 -23.49
C ARG A 12 19.28 12.36 -22.97
N GLU A 13 18.06 12.21 -23.48
CA GLU A 13 17.17 11.11 -23.10
C GLU A 13 17.76 9.75 -23.50
N LYS A 14 18.31 9.62 -24.71
CA LYS A 14 18.99 8.40 -25.15
C LYS A 14 20.17 8.08 -24.25
N TYR A 15 21.03 9.06 -23.99
CA TYR A 15 22.22 8.89 -23.16
C TYR A 15 21.88 8.47 -21.71
N ILE A 16 20.91 9.11 -21.07
CA ILE A 16 20.55 8.75 -19.70
C ILE A 16 19.87 7.38 -19.62
N LYS A 17 19.11 6.97 -20.64
CA LYS A 17 18.53 5.62 -20.72
C LYS A 17 19.62 4.55 -20.80
N GLU A 18 20.64 4.76 -21.62
CA GLU A 18 21.79 3.86 -21.74
C GLU A 18 22.54 3.75 -20.41
N LEU A 19 22.84 4.88 -19.75
CA LEU A 19 23.49 4.90 -18.45
C LEU A 19 22.69 4.18 -17.36
N LEU A 20 21.38 4.42 -17.28
CA LEU A 20 20.51 3.75 -16.31
C LEU A 20 20.46 2.23 -16.59
N SER A 21 20.39 1.83 -17.86
CA SER A 21 20.40 0.42 -18.27
C SER A 21 21.67 -0.31 -17.84
N ILE A 22 22.85 0.29 -18.06
CA ILE A 22 24.14 -0.24 -17.61
C ILE A 22 24.15 -0.46 -16.09
N ASN A 23 23.52 0.46 -15.34
CA ASN A 23 23.39 0.40 -13.89
C ASN A 23 22.20 -0.46 -13.40
N LYS A 24 21.47 -1.13 -14.29
CA LYS A 24 20.26 -1.92 -13.97
C LYS A 24 19.17 -1.10 -13.27
N LEU A 25 19.11 0.21 -13.54
CA LEU A 25 18.13 1.14 -13.00
C LEU A 25 16.96 1.32 -13.98
N LYS A 26 15.74 1.41 -13.46
CA LYS A 26 14.54 1.63 -14.27
C LYS A 26 14.44 3.10 -14.69
N PHE A 27 14.29 3.35 -15.99
CA PHE A 27 13.99 4.68 -16.49
C PHE A 27 12.57 5.12 -16.11
N LYS A 28 12.46 6.27 -15.45
CA LYS A 28 11.21 6.99 -15.22
C LYS A 28 11.46 8.48 -15.46
N ASN A 29 10.70 9.11 -16.35
CA ASN A 29 10.90 10.52 -16.70
C ASN A 29 10.32 11.47 -15.64
N ILE A 30 10.90 11.45 -14.44
CA ILE A 30 10.48 12.27 -13.29
C ILE A 30 11.71 12.79 -12.54
N GLY A 31 11.53 13.87 -11.76
CA GLY A 31 12.57 14.41 -10.88
C GLY A 31 13.90 14.73 -11.57
N SER A 32 15.00 14.12 -11.09
CA SER A 32 16.36 14.39 -11.59
C SER A 32 16.56 13.95 -13.04
N ILE A 33 15.92 12.86 -13.49
CA ILE A 33 15.97 12.39 -14.89
C ILE A 33 15.28 13.41 -15.79
N TYR A 34 14.08 13.86 -15.42
CA TYR A 34 13.35 14.89 -16.17
C TYR A 34 14.14 16.20 -16.25
N SER A 35 14.75 16.60 -15.14
CA SER A 35 15.54 17.83 -15.06
C SER A 35 16.76 17.76 -15.98
N TYR A 36 17.45 16.60 -16.00
CA TYR A 36 18.59 16.40 -16.89
C TYR A 36 18.19 16.45 -18.37
N ILE A 37 17.10 15.78 -18.76
CA ILE A 37 16.63 15.78 -20.15
C ILE A 37 16.31 17.21 -20.60
N ASN A 38 15.55 17.95 -19.79
CA ASN A 38 15.04 19.27 -20.19
C ASN A 38 16.06 20.40 -20.04
N TYR A 39 16.91 20.36 -19.01
CA TYR A 39 17.77 21.47 -18.61
C TYR A 39 19.26 21.13 -18.61
N GLY A 40 19.63 19.85 -18.78
CA GLY A 40 21.02 19.39 -18.76
C GLY A 40 21.64 19.32 -17.36
N LYS A 41 20.83 19.47 -16.31
CA LYS A 41 21.25 19.42 -14.90
C LYS A 41 20.24 18.58 -14.10
N PRO A 42 20.66 17.85 -13.05
CA PRO A 42 22.03 17.69 -12.57
C PRO A 42 22.86 16.80 -13.51
N GLU A 43 24.17 16.67 -13.28
CA GLU A 43 25.03 15.80 -14.07
C GLU A 43 24.53 14.34 -14.07
N PRO A 44 24.76 13.58 -15.16
CA PRO A 44 24.30 12.20 -15.27
C PRO A 44 24.72 11.31 -14.09
N THR A 45 25.96 11.43 -13.63
CA THR A 45 26.48 10.70 -12.46
C THR A 45 25.66 10.99 -11.20
N LYS A 46 25.29 12.25 -10.98
CA LYS A 46 24.43 12.65 -9.88
C LYS A 46 23.00 12.15 -10.05
N VAL A 47 22.48 12.10 -11.29
CA VAL A 47 21.17 11.45 -11.57
C VAL A 47 21.21 9.98 -11.13
N ILE A 48 22.26 9.25 -11.51
CA ILE A 48 22.43 7.84 -11.14
C ILE A 48 22.51 7.66 -9.61
N LEU A 49 23.32 8.47 -8.92
CA LEU A 49 23.43 8.43 -7.45
C LEU A 49 22.06 8.68 -6.78
N ASN A 50 21.33 9.69 -7.22
CA ASN A 50 20.00 9.98 -6.68
C ASN A 50 19.01 8.82 -6.87
N GLU A 51 19.07 8.12 -8.02
CA GLU A 51 18.21 6.95 -8.25
C GLU A 51 18.63 5.75 -7.38
N TYR A 52 19.92 5.54 -7.14
CA TYR A 52 20.40 4.53 -6.18
C TYR A 52 19.93 4.82 -4.76
N GLU A 53 20.05 6.07 -4.29
CA GLU A 53 19.59 6.46 -2.96
C GLU A 53 18.09 6.24 -2.78
N LYS A 54 17.28 6.50 -3.82
CA LYS A 54 15.84 6.21 -3.80
C LYS A 54 15.57 4.72 -3.66
N LEU A 55 16.26 3.88 -4.43
CA LEU A 55 16.12 2.42 -4.34
C LEU A 55 16.54 1.91 -2.96
N GLU A 56 17.61 2.44 -2.40
CA GLU A 56 18.07 2.07 -1.06
C GLU A 56 17.02 2.43 0.00
N LYS A 57 16.44 3.62 -0.07
CA LYS A 57 15.34 4.04 0.81
C LYS A 57 14.12 3.13 0.70
N ILE A 58 13.70 2.80 -0.53
CA ILE A 58 12.59 1.87 -0.78
C ILE A 58 12.88 0.49 -0.17
N ASN A 59 14.09 -0.03 -0.38
CA ASN A 59 14.48 -1.33 0.15
C ASN A 59 14.52 -1.35 1.69
N LYS A 60 15.03 -0.28 2.32
CA LYS A 60 14.98 -0.13 3.79
C LYS A 60 13.53 -0.15 4.30
N ARG A 61 12.64 0.61 3.67
CA ARG A 61 11.21 0.64 4.03
C ARG A 61 10.54 -0.73 3.85
N ARG A 62 10.81 -1.42 2.73
CA ARG A 62 10.34 -2.78 2.45
C ARG A 62 10.72 -3.75 3.56
N ILE A 63 11.99 -3.80 3.93
CA ILE A 63 12.50 -4.71 4.96
C ILE A 63 11.84 -4.43 6.31
N LEU A 64 11.74 -3.15 6.69
CA LEU A 64 11.10 -2.74 7.94
C LEU A 64 9.62 -3.13 7.98
N LEU A 65 8.86 -2.80 6.94
CA LEU A 65 7.44 -3.11 6.88
C LEU A 65 7.18 -4.63 6.85
N ALA A 66 7.92 -5.38 6.05
CA ALA A 66 7.80 -6.84 6.02
C ALA A 66 8.10 -7.47 7.39
N LYS A 67 9.08 -6.94 8.13
CA LYS A 67 9.38 -7.39 9.49
C LYS A 67 8.23 -7.14 10.46
N GLU A 68 7.61 -5.95 10.42
CA GLU A 68 6.48 -5.64 11.30
C GLU A 68 5.22 -6.45 10.94
N LEU A 69 4.88 -6.59 9.66
CA LEU A 69 3.74 -7.41 9.23
C LEU A 69 3.91 -8.88 9.61
N LYS A 70 5.13 -9.41 9.53
CA LYS A 70 5.43 -10.78 9.97
C LYS A 70 5.14 -11.01 11.46
N LYS A 71 5.34 -10.00 12.33
CA LYS A 71 5.05 -10.13 13.77
C LYS A 71 3.57 -10.35 14.05
N ILE A 72 2.70 -9.82 13.20
CA ILE A 72 1.24 -9.95 13.31
C ILE A 72 0.67 -11.03 12.38
N ASN A 73 1.52 -11.90 11.83
CA ASN A 73 1.15 -12.97 10.89
C ASN A 73 0.39 -12.48 9.64
N VAL A 74 0.70 -11.27 9.16
CA VAL A 74 0.18 -10.75 7.90
C VAL A 74 1.27 -10.88 6.83
N GLU A 75 0.91 -11.44 5.68
CA GLU A 75 1.83 -11.56 4.54
C GLU A 75 2.10 -10.19 3.91
N TYR A 76 3.36 -9.97 3.53
CA TYR A 76 3.76 -8.75 2.85
C TYR A 76 3.35 -8.80 1.38
N ASP A 77 2.59 -7.80 0.94
CA ASP A 77 2.09 -7.69 -0.43
C ASP A 77 2.32 -6.27 -1.00
N GLU A 78 3.21 -6.15 -1.99
CA GLU A 78 3.54 -4.88 -2.64
C GLU A 78 2.42 -4.31 -3.50
N THR A 79 1.44 -5.14 -3.88
CA THR A 79 0.31 -4.71 -4.69
C THR A 79 -0.72 -3.93 -3.85
N SER A 80 -0.67 -4.05 -2.53
CA SER A 80 -1.48 -3.25 -1.62
C SER A 80 -1.15 -1.77 -1.76
N LYS A 81 -2.20 -0.96 -1.98
CA LYS A 81 -2.10 0.50 -2.12
C LYS A 81 -1.36 1.15 -0.94
N ASN A 82 -1.66 0.72 0.29
CA ASN A 82 -1.05 1.25 1.50
C ASN A 82 0.45 0.94 1.56
N VAL A 83 0.85 -0.27 1.17
CA VAL A 83 2.25 -0.69 1.07
C VAL A 83 2.97 0.12 -0.02
N HIS A 84 2.39 0.18 -1.23
CA HIS A 84 2.95 0.93 -2.35
C HIS A 84 3.21 2.40 -2.00
N ASN A 85 2.24 3.07 -1.37
CA ASN A 85 2.34 4.46 -0.97
C ASN A 85 3.46 4.67 0.06
N TYR A 86 3.55 3.80 1.07
CA TYR A 86 4.62 3.86 2.06
C TYR A 86 6.01 3.68 1.45
N LEU A 87 6.19 2.70 0.55
CA LEU A 87 7.46 2.47 -0.11
C LEU A 87 7.92 3.69 -0.93
N ASN A 88 7.00 4.32 -1.65
CA ASN A 88 7.29 5.43 -2.56
C ASN A 88 7.18 6.83 -1.92
N ASP A 89 6.98 6.90 -0.60
CA ASP A 89 6.88 8.17 0.14
C ASP A 89 5.69 9.05 -0.29
N ILE A 90 4.59 8.42 -0.69
CA ILE A 90 3.38 9.12 -1.17
C ILE A 90 2.39 9.25 -0.01
N GLY A 91 2.12 10.49 0.42
CA GLY A 91 1.16 10.77 1.50
C GLY A 91 1.57 10.12 2.82
N THR A 92 2.85 10.27 3.18
CA THR A 92 3.55 9.42 4.14
C THR A 92 2.88 9.40 5.51
N LYS A 93 2.37 8.21 5.88
CA LYS A 93 1.96 7.88 7.25
C LYS A 93 3.14 7.26 8.00
N SER A 94 3.04 7.21 9.34
CA SER A 94 4.01 6.47 10.15
C SER A 94 4.01 4.97 9.77
N LEU A 95 5.10 4.27 10.07
CA LEU A 95 5.18 2.82 9.82
C LEU A 95 4.04 2.09 10.56
N GLU A 96 3.75 2.51 11.78
CA GLU A 96 2.72 1.98 12.65
C GLU A 96 1.33 2.14 12.02
N ASP A 97 1.03 3.32 11.46
CA ASP A 97 -0.23 3.58 10.78
C ASP A 97 -0.40 2.73 9.52
N VAL A 98 0.69 2.50 8.78
CA VAL A 98 0.69 1.65 7.59
C VAL A 98 0.44 0.20 7.98
N VAL A 99 1.15 -0.30 9.00
CA VAL A 99 0.93 -1.65 9.54
C VAL A 99 -0.52 -1.84 9.96
N ARG A 100 -1.07 -0.88 10.72
CA ARG A 100 -2.48 -0.94 11.15
C ARG A 100 -3.45 -0.88 9.98
N SER A 101 -3.17 -0.07 8.96
CA SER A 101 -4.01 0.01 7.76
C SER A 101 -4.03 -1.33 7.01
N VAL A 102 -2.86 -1.96 6.86
CA VAL A 102 -2.72 -3.27 6.20
C VAL A 102 -3.40 -4.37 7.02
N GLU A 103 -3.27 -4.35 8.35
CA GLU A 103 -3.94 -5.28 9.26
C GLU A 103 -5.47 -5.21 9.13
N ILE A 104 -6.02 -3.99 9.11
CA ILE A 104 -7.47 -3.77 8.92
C ILE A 104 -7.92 -4.32 7.56
N ASP A 105 -7.18 -4.03 6.48
CA ASP A 105 -7.49 -4.53 5.15
C ASP A 105 -7.43 -6.07 5.09
N TYR A 106 -6.43 -6.66 5.74
CA TYR A 106 -6.30 -8.10 5.86
C TYR A 106 -7.49 -8.72 6.60
N PHE A 107 -7.89 -8.13 7.74
CA PHE A 107 -9.04 -8.56 8.52
C PHE A 107 -10.31 -8.59 7.67
N PHE A 108 -10.61 -7.52 6.94
CA PHE A 108 -11.79 -7.46 6.08
C PHE A 108 -11.76 -8.57 5.01
N LYS A 109 -10.63 -8.75 4.33
CA LYS A 109 -10.50 -9.75 3.27
C LYS A 109 -10.62 -11.20 3.74
N THR A 110 -10.18 -11.51 4.97
CA THR A 110 -10.02 -12.90 5.44
C THR A 110 -11.05 -13.32 6.48
N HIS A 111 -11.56 -12.40 7.28
CA HIS A 111 -12.45 -12.72 8.42
C HIS A 111 -13.88 -12.23 8.22
N THR A 112 -14.19 -11.54 7.13
CA THR A 112 -15.53 -11.00 6.85
C THR A 112 -16.02 -11.37 5.45
N ASN A 113 -17.28 -11.05 5.14
CA ASN A 113 -17.85 -11.21 3.79
C ASN A 113 -17.59 -9.99 2.87
N TYR A 114 -16.65 -9.11 3.24
CA TYR A 114 -16.33 -7.88 2.53
C TYR A 114 -16.11 -8.06 1.02
N ASN A 115 -15.35 -9.07 0.60
CA ASN A 115 -15.08 -9.29 -0.83
C ASN A 115 -16.36 -9.57 -1.65
N ASN A 116 -17.37 -10.20 -1.05
CA ASN A 116 -18.64 -10.44 -1.72
C ASN A 116 -19.46 -9.15 -1.81
N LEU A 117 -19.41 -8.33 -0.76
CA LEU A 117 -20.14 -7.05 -0.69
C LEU A 117 -19.61 -6.01 -1.67
N LEU A 118 -18.33 -6.07 -2.05
CA LEU A 118 -17.75 -5.18 -3.06
C LEU A 118 -18.39 -5.31 -4.46
N ASN A 119 -19.12 -6.40 -4.74
CA ASN A 119 -19.83 -6.56 -6.00
C ASN A 119 -21.07 -5.66 -6.08
N ASP A 120 -21.67 -5.36 -4.93
CA ASP A 120 -22.98 -4.71 -4.84
C ASP A 120 -22.92 -3.31 -4.20
N TYR A 121 -21.83 -3.00 -3.49
CA TYR A 121 -21.68 -1.77 -2.69
C TYR A 121 -20.32 -1.11 -2.87
N GLU A 122 -20.27 0.21 -2.68
CA GLU A 122 -19.01 0.96 -2.56
C GLU A 122 -18.19 0.52 -1.34
N ASP A 123 -16.86 0.72 -1.39
CA ASP A 123 -15.90 0.27 -0.36
C ASP A 123 -16.31 0.67 1.08
N SER A 124 -16.73 1.92 1.28
CA SER A 124 -17.12 2.43 2.60
C SER A 124 -18.32 1.69 3.18
N ILE A 125 -19.37 1.50 2.36
CA ILE A 125 -20.60 0.80 2.72
C ILE A 125 -20.32 -0.70 2.90
N ALA A 126 -19.54 -1.30 2.00
CA ALA A 126 -19.15 -2.71 2.08
C ALA A 126 -18.40 -3.02 3.38
N ARG A 127 -17.47 -2.15 3.81
CA ARG A 127 -16.75 -2.29 5.09
C ARG A 127 -17.70 -2.18 6.28
N GLU A 128 -18.61 -1.23 6.27
CA GLU A 128 -19.58 -1.05 7.36
C GLU A 128 -20.50 -2.27 7.51
N LEU A 129 -21.05 -2.76 6.40
CA LEU A 129 -21.89 -3.95 6.37
C LEU A 129 -21.11 -5.21 6.79
N ALA A 130 -19.88 -5.38 6.31
CA ALA A 130 -19.02 -6.49 6.68
C ALA A 130 -18.76 -6.52 8.20
N LEU A 131 -18.48 -5.36 8.79
CA LEU A 131 -18.25 -5.23 10.24
C LEU A 131 -19.51 -5.55 11.05
N LYS A 132 -20.67 -5.04 10.61
CA LYS A 132 -21.98 -5.33 11.23
C LYS A 132 -22.29 -6.82 11.19
N ASN A 133 -22.11 -7.46 10.03
CA ASN A 133 -22.34 -8.89 9.83
C ASN A 133 -21.40 -9.77 10.68
N TYR A 134 -20.13 -9.35 10.81
CA TYR A 134 -19.17 -10.06 11.65
C TYR A 134 -19.54 -9.98 13.13
N SER A 135 -19.95 -8.79 13.57
CA SER A 135 -20.31 -8.52 14.97
C SER A 135 -21.59 -9.25 15.37
N SER A 136 -22.60 -9.29 14.50
CA SER A 136 -23.87 -9.99 14.76
C SER A 136 -23.71 -11.52 14.84
N LYS A 137 -22.76 -12.10 14.08
CA LYS A 137 -22.44 -13.54 14.17
C LYS A 137 -21.73 -13.94 15.46
N LYS A 138 -21.05 -13.01 16.16
CA LYS A 138 -20.26 -13.30 17.37
C LYS A 138 -21.01 -13.15 18.70
N ILE A 139 -22.23 -12.61 18.71
CA ILE A 139 -23.01 -12.40 19.94
C ILE A 139 -24.14 -13.42 20.02
N ILE A 140 -23.85 -14.67 20.41
CA ILE A 140 -24.54 -15.38 21.53
C ILE A 140 -23.57 -16.46 22.06
N PRO A 141 -22.95 -16.30 23.24
CA PRO A 141 -22.46 -17.45 23.98
C PRO A 141 -23.67 -18.31 24.35
N LYS A 142 -23.74 -19.55 23.82
CA LYS A 142 -24.83 -20.52 24.07
C LYS A 142 -25.14 -20.75 25.57
N ASN A 143 -24.26 -20.31 26.48
CA ASN A 143 -24.44 -20.44 27.93
C ASN A 143 -25.31 -19.35 28.58
N ILE A 144 -25.72 -18.30 27.86
CA ILE A 144 -26.65 -17.28 28.42
C ILE A 144 -28.12 -17.60 28.07
N SER A 145 -28.40 -18.28 26.95
CA SER A 145 -29.78 -18.59 26.55
C SER A 145 -30.47 -19.61 27.47
N LYS A 146 -29.70 -20.48 28.15
CA LYS A 146 -30.26 -21.39 29.16
C LYS A 146 -30.73 -20.67 30.43
N ASN A 147 -30.12 -19.53 30.78
CA ASN A 147 -30.46 -18.81 32.02
C ASN A 147 -31.68 -17.88 31.83
N ILE A 148 -31.96 -17.44 30.60
CA ILE A 148 -33.14 -16.63 30.28
C ILE A 148 -34.40 -17.51 30.20
N ASN A 149 -34.30 -18.71 29.62
CA ASN A 149 -35.43 -19.64 29.54
C ASN A 149 -35.86 -20.22 30.89
N ASN A 150 -34.94 -20.34 31.86
CA ASN A 150 -35.30 -20.74 33.22
C ASN A 150 -35.93 -19.61 34.05
N LYS A 151 -35.61 -18.34 33.75
CA LYS A 151 -36.20 -17.20 34.46
C LYS A 151 -37.64 -16.91 34.03
N LEU A 152 -37.95 -17.12 32.75
CA LEU A 152 -39.32 -16.99 32.20
C LEU A 152 -40.27 -18.14 32.57
N ARG A 153 -39.77 -19.28 33.06
CA ARG A 153 -40.60 -20.40 33.53
C ARG A 153 -41.02 -20.27 35.00
N ILE A 154 -40.35 -19.46 35.80
CA ILE A 154 -40.63 -19.32 37.25
C ILE A 154 -41.67 -18.22 37.51
N GLU A 155 -42.00 -17.39 36.52
CA GLU A 155 -42.96 -16.29 36.65
C GLU A 155 -44.38 -16.64 36.16
N PHE A 156 -44.65 -17.91 35.82
CA PHE A 156 -45.96 -18.40 35.33
C PHE A 156 -46.46 -19.69 36.01
N ASP A 157 -45.90 -20.07 37.16
CA ASP A 157 -46.49 -21.07 38.07
C ASP A 157 -46.90 -20.41 39.40
#